data_AF-A0A194VHI9-F1
#
_entry.id   AF-A0A194VHI9-F1
#
_cell.length_a   1.000
_cell.length_b   1.000
_cell.length_c   1.000
_cell.angle_alpha   90.00
_cell.angle_beta   90.00
_cell.angle_gamma   90.00
#
_symmetry.space_group_name_H-M   'P 1'
#
loop_
_entity.id
_entity.type
_entity.pdbx_description
1 polymer ?
#
loop_
_entity_poly.entity_id
_entity_poly.type
_entity_poly.pdbx_seq_one_letter_code
_entity_poly.pdbx_strand_id
1 'polypeptide(L)'
;MCQGPPKNEELARHLASSVSLTCPDEDLHYTLYVFPFSLYSIMVRFTISLGSHYHRGPGGLPNITHKLVNLHRDENLEEWYLTTVNPKGQVPAMFGQRSDQPFIAKVTESLKISNLFCSLYFPGMMPDEHRATIEDLLDKLHAIQAFSLTVKDPAEEYKVEIRDQKLDELLKSKDISETYRRALEYKEIYYKRTLAYALRPENIAKAKSQANELFQQLLVIYDKHHSPGNDNAGQWLFGASTGPTVLDAHATAFIARLDDAGWQDLVPGALLSYAREKLELPSWKDVCHGRKTIWNISYGHVDLLGDF
;
A
#
# COMPACT_ATOMS: atom_id res chain seq x y z
N MET A 1 -5.00 29.12 -27.00
CA MET A 1 -4.61 27.70 -26.97
C MET A 1 -4.97 27.17 -25.60
N CYS A 2 -6.17 26.60 -25.47
CA CYS A 2 -6.66 26.06 -24.21
C CYS A 2 -5.91 24.76 -23.94
N GLN A 3 -5.08 24.76 -22.89
CA GLN A 3 -4.43 23.55 -22.41
C GLN A 3 -5.52 22.62 -21.88
N GLY A 4 -5.56 21.41 -22.43
CA GLY A 4 -6.45 20.37 -21.96
C GLY A 4 -6.16 20.02 -20.50
N PRO A 5 -7.15 19.42 -19.81
CA PRO A 5 -7.03 19.03 -18.41
C PRO A 5 -5.85 18.07 -18.19
N PRO A 6 -5.26 18.04 -16.98
CA PRO A 6 -4.14 17.17 -16.66
C PRO A 6 -4.51 15.69 -16.90
N LYS A 7 -3.58 14.92 -17.48
CA LYS A 7 -3.75 13.50 -17.88
C LYS A 7 -4.34 12.57 -16.80
N ASN A 8 -4.31 12.96 -15.52
CA ASN A 8 -4.94 12.23 -14.42
C ASN A 8 -6.47 12.32 -14.43
N GLU A 9 -7.04 13.45 -14.86
CA GLU A 9 -8.49 13.58 -15.04
C GLU A 9 -8.97 12.81 -16.28
N GLU A 10 -8.10 12.57 -17.25
CA GLU A 10 -8.46 11.86 -18.49
C GLU A 10 -8.60 10.35 -18.27
N LEU A 11 -7.80 9.76 -17.37
CA LEU A 11 -7.94 8.36 -16.95
C LEU A 11 -9.16 8.15 -16.04
N ALA A 12 -9.38 9.07 -15.08
CA ALA A 12 -10.60 9.07 -14.26
C ALA A 12 -11.85 9.31 -15.12
N ARG A 13 -11.77 10.19 -16.14
CA ARG A 13 -12.85 10.37 -17.12
C ARG A 13 -13.00 9.20 -18.06
N HIS A 14 -11.97 8.50 -18.51
CA HIS A 14 -12.16 7.30 -19.34
C HIS A 14 -12.84 6.17 -18.55
N LEU A 15 -12.51 6.03 -17.27
CA LEU A 15 -13.21 5.12 -16.36
C LEU A 15 -14.65 5.61 -16.06
N ALA A 16 -14.89 6.92 -15.98
CA ALA A 16 -16.21 7.50 -15.71
C ALA A 16 -17.10 7.73 -16.97
N SER A 17 -16.53 7.80 -18.17
CA SER A 17 -17.24 8.16 -19.41
C SER A 17 -17.56 6.97 -20.30
N SER A 18 -17.07 5.76 -19.97
CA SER A 18 -17.44 4.52 -20.66
C SER A 18 -18.14 3.51 -19.76
N VAL A 19 -18.28 3.77 -18.47
CA VAL A 19 -19.08 2.99 -17.53
C VAL A 19 -19.71 3.96 -16.53
N SER A 20 -21.04 3.95 -16.42
CA SER A 20 -21.75 4.56 -15.30
C SER A 20 -21.36 3.79 -14.02
N LEU A 21 -20.21 4.13 -13.42
CA LEU A 21 -19.70 3.55 -12.17
C LEU A 21 -20.45 4.10 -10.94
N THR A 22 -21.77 4.28 -11.04
CA THR A 22 -22.61 4.72 -9.92
C THR A 22 -23.06 3.56 -9.03
N CYS A 23 -22.82 2.31 -9.45
CA CYS A 23 -22.97 1.11 -8.64
C CYS A 23 -21.93 0.07 -9.11
N PRO A 24 -21.25 -0.67 -8.21
CA PRO A 24 -20.47 -1.83 -8.59
C PRO A 24 -21.36 -2.85 -9.31
N ASP A 25 -20.91 -3.18 -10.50
CA ASP A 25 -21.45 -4.26 -11.29
C ASP A 25 -21.15 -5.59 -10.59
N GLU A 26 -22.16 -6.43 -10.34
CA GLU A 26 -21.97 -7.75 -9.70
C GLU A 26 -21.02 -8.65 -10.52
N ASP A 27 -20.87 -8.37 -11.82
CA ASP A 27 -19.98 -9.08 -12.73
C ASP A 27 -18.51 -8.64 -12.66
N LEU A 28 -18.17 -7.63 -11.84
CA LEU A 28 -16.81 -7.11 -11.73
C LEU A 28 -15.99 -7.88 -10.69
N HIS A 29 -15.01 -8.64 -11.18
CA HIS A 29 -14.07 -9.39 -10.36
C HIS A 29 -12.70 -8.71 -10.33
N TYR A 30 -12.06 -8.67 -9.16
CA TYR A 30 -10.69 -8.18 -9.01
C TYR A 30 -9.73 -9.30 -8.67
N THR A 31 -8.56 -9.29 -9.31
CA THR A 31 -7.39 -10.05 -8.83
C THR A 31 -6.40 -9.09 -8.20
N LEU A 32 -6.11 -9.27 -6.90
CA LEU A 32 -5.12 -8.50 -6.15
C LEU A 32 -3.86 -9.34 -5.95
N TYR A 33 -2.80 -8.99 -6.67
CA TYR A 33 -1.47 -9.57 -6.54
C TYR A 33 -0.76 -8.97 -5.33
N VAL A 34 -0.40 -9.80 -4.36
CA VAL A 34 0.12 -9.36 -3.05
C VAL A 34 1.34 -10.14 -2.62
N PHE A 35 2.12 -9.53 -1.74
CA PHE A 35 3.02 -10.25 -0.86
C PHE A 35 2.59 -9.97 0.59
N PRO A 36 2.35 -10.98 1.46
CA PRO A 36 1.70 -10.77 2.76
C PRO A 36 2.45 -9.81 3.69
N PHE A 37 3.76 -9.68 3.52
CA PHE A 37 4.63 -8.81 4.32
C PHE A 37 5.09 -7.56 3.55
N SER A 38 4.54 -7.28 2.36
CA SER A 38 4.73 -5.98 1.72
C SER A 38 3.88 -4.96 2.46
N LEU A 39 4.51 -3.87 2.93
CA LEU A 39 3.83 -2.78 3.62
C LEU A 39 2.65 -2.28 2.77
N TYR A 40 2.89 -2.07 1.49
CA TYR A 40 1.89 -1.55 0.57
C TYR A 40 0.76 -2.56 0.30
N SER A 41 1.04 -3.87 0.36
CA SER A 41 -0.01 -4.90 0.26
C SER A 41 -0.86 -4.92 1.53
N ILE A 42 -0.24 -4.80 2.71
CA ILE A 42 -0.94 -4.68 4.00
C ILE A 42 -1.85 -3.46 4.00
N MET A 43 -1.37 -2.30 3.54
CA MET A 43 -2.17 -1.06 3.44
C MET A 43 -3.46 -1.26 2.64
N VAL A 44 -3.36 -1.86 1.44
CA VAL A 44 -4.54 -2.11 0.59
C VAL A 44 -5.49 -3.11 1.24
N ARG A 45 -4.97 -4.26 1.70
CA ARG A 45 -5.80 -5.30 2.30
C ARG A 45 -6.48 -4.81 3.57
N PHE A 46 -5.80 -4.01 4.39
CA PHE A 46 -6.37 -3.41 5.59
C PHE A 46 -7.38 -2.32 5.27
N THR A 47 -7.18 -1.55 4.19
CA THR A 47 -8.21 -0.63 3.68
C THR A 47 -9.48 -1.39 3.31
N ILE A 48 -9.36 -2.48 2.53
CA ILE A 48 -10.50 -3.30 2.11
C ILE A 48 -11.21 -3.91 3.31
N SER A 49 -10.46 -4.47 4.26
CA SER A 49 -11.04 -5.07 5.47
C SER A 49 -11.78 -4.04 6.31
N LEU A 50 -11.15 -2.89 6.63
CA LEU A 50 -11.81 -1.81 7.37
C LEU A 50 -13.07 -1.30 6.65
N GLY A 51 -12.99 -1.07 5.34
CA GLY A 51 -14.14 -0.66 4.53
C GLY A 51 -15.29 -1.65 4.61
N SER A 52 -14.97 -2.96 4.55
CA SER A 52 -15.94 -4.05 4.61
C SER A 52 -16.66 -4.14 5.96
N HIS A 53 -15.94 -3.86 7.05
CA HIS A 53 -16.50 -3.90 8.41
C HIS A 53 -17.27 -2.64 8.81
N TYR A 54 -16.86 -1.45 8.34
CA TYR A 54 -17.33 -0.17 8.91
C TYR A 54 -17.98 0.79 7.90
N HIS A 55 -17.67 0.68 6.61
CA HIS A 55 -18.07 1.68 5.60
C HIS A 55 -18.66 1.08 4.33
N ARG A 56 -19.30 -0.08 4.43
CA ARG A 56 -19.96 -0.73 3.29
C ARG A 56 -20.94 0.24 2.62
N GLY A 57 -20.65 0.57 1.37
CA GLY A 57 -21.49 1.40 0.52
C GLY A 57 -22.63 0.62 -0.16
N PRO A 58 -23.46 1.31 -0.96
CA PRO A 58 -24.56 0.69 -1.69
C PRO A 58 -24.09 -0.42 -2.63
N GLY A 59 -22.82 -0.37 -3.03
CA GLY A 59 -22.19 -1.33 -3.91
C GLY A 59 -21.74 -2.64 -3.31
N GLY A 60 -22.06 -2.90 -2.04
CA GLY A 60 -21.76 -4.17 -1.43
C GLY A 60 -20.27 -4.34 -1.09
N LEU A 61 -19.82 -5.60 -1.11
CA LEU A 61 -18.40 -5.93 -0.91
C LEU A 61 -17.78 -6.25 -2.27
N PRO A 62 -16.53 -5.82 -2.52
CA PRO A 62 -15.84 -6.16 -3.76
C PRO A 62 -15.56 -7.66 -3.82
N ASN A 63 -15.74 -8.26 -5.00
CA ASN A 63 -15.34 -9.64 -5.27
C ASN A 63 -13.85 -9.68 -5.63
N ILE A 64 -13.01 -10.14 -4.70
CA ILE A 64 -11.54 -10.10 -4.83
C ILE A 64 -10.93 -11.49 -4.66
N THR A 65 -10.15 -11.92 -5.65
CA THR A 65 -9.19 -13.02 -5.51
C THR A 65 -7.82 -12.46 -5.15
N HIS A 66 -7.24 -12.90 -4.03
CA HIS A 66 -5.86 -12.64 -3.70
C HIS A 66 -4.94 -13.63 -4.40
N LYS A 67 -3.87 -13.14 -5.04
CA LYS A 67 -2.85 -13.98 -5.67
C LYS A 67 -1.48 -13.64 -5.12
N LEU A 68 -0.77 -14.66 -4.63
CA LEU A 68 0.58 -14.50 -4.13
C LEU A 68 1.53 -14.12 -5.26
N VAL A 69 2.46 -13.22 -4.95
CA VAL A 69 3.71 -13.01 -5.66
C VAL A 69 4.82 -13.18 -4.63
N ASN A 70 5.47 -14.34 -4.63
CA ASN A 70 6.47 -14.68 -3.64
C ASN A 70 7.79 -13.95 -3.91
N LEU A 71 8.00 -12.85 -3.18
CA LEU A 71 9.22 -12.04 -3.29
C LEU A 71 10.48 -12.77 -2.79
N HIS A 72 10.35 -13.83 -1.99
CA HIS A 72 11.50 -14.65 -1.59
C HIS A 72 11.94 -15.64 -2.68
N ARG A 73 11.10 -15.83 -3.71
CA ARG A 73 11.38 -16.68 -4.87
C ARG A 73 11.54 -15.86 -6.14
N ASP A 74 11.68 -14.54 -6.01
CA ASP A 74 11.82 -13.61 -7.11
C ASP A 74 10.68 -13.67 -8.14
N GLU A 75 9.46 -14.06 -7.75
CA GLU A 75 8.32 -14.15 -8.68
C GLU A 75 7.97 -12.77 -9.30
N ASN A 76 8.34 -11.70 -8.62
CA ASN A 76 8.24 -10.33 -9.13
C ASN A 76 9.29 -9.98 -10.19
N LEU A 77 10.20 -10.91 -10.52
CA LEU A 77 11.11 -10.85 -11.66
C LEU A 77 10.61 -11.68 -12.83
N GLU A 78 9.66 -12.60 -12.65
CA GLU A 78 9.24 -13.51 -13.73
C GLU A 78 8.66 -12.77 -14.94
N GLU A 79 8.87 -13.35 -16.13
CA GLU A 79 8.50 -12.73 -17.41
C GLU A 79 7.02 -12.36 -17.45
N TRP A 80 6.12 -13.28 -17.07
CA TRP A 80 4.68 -13.02 -17.07
C TRP A 80 4.32 -11.85 -16.13
N TYR A 81 5.01 -11.72 -15.00
CA TYR A 81 4.73 -10.67 -14.03
C TYR A 81 5.16 -9.31 -14.56
N LEU A 82 6.39 -9.19 -15.06
CA LEU A 82 6.91 -7.91 -15.56
C LEU A 82 6.23 -7.46 -16.86
N THR A 83 5.87 -8.40 -17.73
CA THR A 83 5.25 -8.06 -19.03
C THR A 83 3.75 -7.84 -18.92
N THR A 84 3.06 -8.57 -18.04
CA THR A 84 1.59 -8.56 -17.98
C THR A 84 1.06 -7.87 -16.73
N VAL A 85 1.70 -8.08 -15.58
CA VAL A 85 1.16 -7.68 -14.27
C VAL A 85 1.65 -6.33 -13.79
N ASN A 86 2.95 -6.14 -13.58
CA ASN A 86 3.51 -4.86 -13.19
C ASN A 86 4.96 -4.76 -13.67
N PRO A 87 5.27 -3.90 -14.67
CA PRO A 87 6.64 -3.77 -15.18
C PRO A 87 7.63 -3.20 -14.15
N LYS A 88 7.14 -2.59 -13.07
CA LYS A 88 7.99 -2.16 -11.94
C LYS A 88 8.43 -3.35 -11.05
N GLY A 89 7.80 -4.52 -11.20
CA GLY A 89 8.07 -5.69 -10.35
C GLY A 89 7.75 -5.45 -8.88
N GLN A 90 6.73 -4.65 -8.59
CA GLN A 90 6.28 -4.27 -7.24
C GLN A 90 4.89 -4.83 -6.94
N VAL A 91 4.63 -5.11 -5.67
CA VAL A 91 3.31 -5.44 -5.13
C VAL A 91 2.85 -4.37 -4.14
N PRO A 92 1.54 -4.09 -4.04
CA PRO A 92 0.44 -4.79 -4.70
C PRO A 92 0.22 -4.35 -6.15
N ALA A 93 -0.45 -5.20 -6.93
CA ALA A 93 -1.01 -4.86 -8.23
C ALA A 93 -2.41 -5.43 -8.36
N MET A 94 -3.31 -4.72 -9.02
CA MET A 94 -4.72 -5.11 -9.13
C MET A 94 -5.19 -5.08 -10.57
N PHE A 95 -5.98 -6.09 -10.93
CA PHE A 95 -6.66 -6.24 -12.22
C PHE A 95 -8.16 -6.31 -11.97
N GLY A 96 -8.95 -5.49 -12.67
CA GLY A 96 -10.40 -5.60 -12.73
C GLY A 96 -10.83 -6.22 -14.06
N GLN A 97 -11.68 -7.25 -14.00
CA GLN A 97 -12.18 -7.98 -15.16
C GLN A 97 -13.69 -8.21 -15.04
N ARG A 98 -14.41 -8.20 -16.17
CA ARG A 98 -15.79 -8.68 -16.27
C ARG A 98 -15.84 -9.98 -17.04
N SER A 99 -16.89 -10.76 -16.82
CA SER A 99 -17.13 -12.03 -17.51
C SER A 99 -17.09 -11.91 -19.05
N ASP A 100 -17.48 -10.75 -19.59
CA ASP A 100 -17.56 -10.46 -21.03
C ASP A 100 -16.39 -9.61 -21.58
N GLN A 101 -15.52 -9.06 -20.71
CA GLN A 101 -14.44 -8.17 -21.10
C GLN A 101 -13.14 -8.47 -20.35
N PRO A 102 -12.04 -8.80 -21.04
CA PRO A 102 -10.84 -9.35 -20.40
C PRO A 102 -10.02 -8.33 -19.60
N PHE A 103 -10.29 -7.03 -19.67
CA PHE A 103 -9.48 -6.03 -18.97
C PHE A 103 -10.16 -4.65 -18.88
N ILE A 104 -10.46 -4.19 -17.68
CA ILE A 104 -11.08 -2.86 -17.47
C ILE A 104 -10.12 -1.91 -16.74
N ALA A 105 -9.36 -2.42 -15.77
CA ALA A 105 -8.43 -1.58 -15.01
C ALA A 105 -7.21 -2.37 -14.53
N LYS A 106 -6.01 -1.78 -14.70
CA LYS A 106 -4.77 -2.21 -14.05
C LYS A 106 -4.25 -1.07 -13.19
N VAL A 107 -4.17 -1.31 -11.90
CA VAL A 107 -3.72 -0.34 -10.91
C VAL A 107 -2.58 -0.97 -10.11
N THR A 108 -1.41 -0.33 -10.07
CA THR A 108 -0.18 -0.94 -9.53
C THR A 108 0.41 -0.18 -8.35
N GLU A 109 -0.33 0.80 -7.81
CA GLU A 109 0.09 1.63 -6.68
C GLU A 109 -0.94 1.49 -5.57
N SER A 110 -0.48 1.19 -4.34
CA SER A 110 -1.36 0.89 -3.20
C SER A 110 -2.34 2.01 -2.90
N LEU A 111 -1.91 3.28 -2.90
CA LEU A 111 -2.81 4.41 -2.69
C LEU A 111 -3.91 4.48 -3.76
N LYS A 112 -3.57 4.25 -5.03
CA LYS A 112 -4.54 4.25 -6.13
C LYS A 112 -5.53 3.10 -6.02
N ILE A 113 -5.07 1.92 -5.61
CA ILE A 113 -5.93 0.75 -5.37
C ILE A 113 -6.88 1.04 -4.20
N SER A 114 -6.37 1.56 -3.08
CA SER A 114 -7.19 1.97 -1.93
C SER A 114 -8.24 3.01 -2.33
N ASN A 115 -7.84 4.08 -3.04
CA ASN A 115 -8.75 5.13 -3.50
C ASN A 115 -9.84 4.59 -4.44
N LEU A 116 -9.52 3.62 -5.29
CA LEU A 116 -10.52 2.95 -6.12
C LEU A 116 -11.58 2.26 -5.26
N PHE A 117 -11.17 1.44 -4.28
CA PHE A 117 -12.11 0.75 -3.40
C PHE A 117 -12.90 1.71 -2.51
N CYS A 118 -12.27 2.76 -1.99
CA CYS A 118 -12.97 3.82 -1.26
C CYS A 118 -14.02 4.50 -2.14
N SER A 119 -13.72 4.77 -3.41
CA SER A 119 -14.66 5.46 -4.30
C SER A 119 -15.84 4.57 -4.70
N LEU A 120 -15.60 3.29 -4.97
CA LEU A 120 -16.61 2.38 -5.53
C LEU A 120 -17.41 1.61 -4.47
N TYR A 121 -16.76 1.22 -3.37
CA TYR A 121 -17.34 0.31 -2.37
C TYR A 121 -17.44 0.94 -0.98
N PHE A 122 -16.48 1.80 -0.60
CA PHE A 122 -16.35 2.29 0.77
C PHE A 122 -16.26 3.83 0.87
N PRO A 123 -17.25 4.59 0.35
CA PRO A 123 -17.15 6.06 0.27
C PRO A 123 -16.97 6.71 1.65
N GLY A 124 -17.47 6.08 2.71
CA GLY A 124 -17.30 6.54 4.09
C GLY A 124 -15.85 6.56 4.58
N MET A 125 -14.93 5.84 3.93
CA MET A 125 -13.50 5.90 4.26
C MET A 125 -12.80 7.18 3.76
N MET A 126 -13.49 7.95 2.90
CA MET A 126 -13.04 9.23 2.35
C MET A 126 -14.16 10.28 2.49
N PRO A 127 -14.52 10.66 3.74
CA PRO A 127 -15.60 11.60 3.99
C PRO A 127 -15.23 12.99 3.45
N ASP A 128 -16.19 13.67 2.83
CA ASP A 128 -15.95 14.97 2.18
C ASP A 128 -15.41 16.04 3.14
N GLU A 129 -15.86 16.02 4.40
CA GLU A 129 -15.41 16.95 5.45
C GLU A 129 -13.88 16.89 5.69
N HIS A 130 -13.25 15.73 5.50
CA HIS A 130 -11.83 15.52 5.78
C HIS A 130 -11.01 15.13 4.55
N ARG A 131 -11.64 15.04 3.37
CA ARG A 131 -11.04 14.55 2.12
C ARG A 131 -9.69 15.19 1.81
N ALA A 132 -9.64 16.52 1.79
CA ALA A 132 -8.41 17.25 1.45
C ALA A 132 -7.26 16.96 2.44
N THR A 133 -7.57 16.85 3.73
CA THR A 133 -6.56 16.51 4.76
C THR A 133 -6.10 15.07 4.62
N ILE A 134 -7.02 14.14 4.35
CA ILE A 134 -6.69 12.73 4.13
C ILE A 134 -5.78 12.57 2.91
N GLU A 135 -6.12 13.22 1.79
CA GLU A 135 -5.34 13.17 0.55
C GLU A 135 -3.91 13.71 0.75
N ASP A 136 -3.77 14.89 1.36
CA ASP A 136 -2.45 15.48 1.64
C ASP A 136 -1.59 14.59 2.56
N LEU A 137 -2.15 14.00 3.61
CA LEU A 137 -1.40 13.14 4.52
C LEU A 137 -1.05 11.78 3.91
N LEU A 138 -1.91 11.23 3.05
CA LEU A 138 -1.57 10.04 2.29
C LEU A 138 -0.44 10.32 1.29
N ASP A 139 -0.48 11.45 0.59
CA ASP A 139 0.60 11.85 -0.33
C ASP A 139 1.94 11.98 0.41
N LYS A 140 1.93 12.62 1.59
CA LYS A 140 3.11 12.71 2.47
C LYS A 140 3.61 11.34 2.91
N LEU A 141 2.70 10.46 3.33
CA LEU A 141 3.05 9.10 3.75
C LEU A 141 3.69 8.30 2.61
N HIS A 142 3.10 8.32 1.40
CA HIS A 142 3.60 7.60 0.24
C HIS A 142 4.86 8.23 -0.39
N ALA A 143 5.17 9.49 -0.05
CA ALA A 143 6.43 10.14 -0.41
C ALA A 143 7.63 9.68 0.46
N ILE A 144 7.39 8.97 1.56
CA ILE A 144 8.44 8.40 2.40
C ILE A 144 8.99 7.13 1.73
N GLN A 145 10.31 7.03 1.59
CA GLN A 145 10.95 5.78 1.22
C GLN A 145 10.91 4.81 2.42
N ALA A 146 9.80 4.07 2.56
CA ALA A 146 9.54 3.21 3.71
C ALA A 146 10.57 2.10 3.90
N PHE A 147 11.26 1.67 2.83
CA PHE A 147 12.34 0.68 2.95
C PHE A 147 13.51 1.22 3.78
N SER A 148 13.81 2.52 3.68
CA SER A 148 14.82 3.20 4.50
C SER A 148 14.54 3.13 6.00
N LEU A 149 13.29 2.89 6.38
CA LEU A 149 12.85 2.78 7.76
C LEU A 149 12.46 1.35 8.15
N THR A 150 12.55 0.38 7.23
CA THR A 150 12.29 -1.04 7.55
C THR A 150 13.58 -1.74 8.01
N VAL A 151 14.76 -1.27 7.58
CA VAL A 151 16.06 -1.83 7.96
C VAL A 151 16.75 -0.85 8.91
N LYS A 152 16.74 -1.16 10.22
CA LYS A 152 17.30 -0.27 11.26
C LYS A 152 18.82 -0.14 11.18
N ASP A 153 19.50 -1.28 11.02
CA ASP A 153 20.96 -1.38 11.00
C ASP A 153 21.41 -2.06 9.70
N PRO A 154 21.48 -1.33 8.58
CA PRO A 154 21.88 -1.91 7.30
C PRO A 154 23.37 -2.30 7.31
N ALA A 155 23.69 -3.40 6.62
CA ALA A 155 25.07 -3.80 6.35
C ALA A 155 25.83 -2.70 5.58
N GLU A 156 27.15 -2.61 5.76
CA GLU A 156 27.97 -1.51 5.19
C GLU A 156 27.87 -1.41 3.67
N GLU A 157 27.80 -2.54 2.96
CA GLU A 157 27.61 -2.57 1.51
C GLU A 157 26.27 -1.94 1.08
N TYR A 158 25.20 -2.14 1.86
CA TYR A 158 23.88 -1.59 1.57
C TYR A 158 23.78 -0.09 1.89
N LYS A 159 24.70 0.45 2.68
CA LYS A 159 24.83 1.90 2.89
C LYS A 159 25.38 2.63 1.67
N VAL A 160 25.89 1.90 0.66
CA VAL A 160 26.33 2.47 -0.63
C VAL A 160 25.33 2.18 -1.73
N GLU A 161 25.04 0.90 -1.95
CA GLU A 161 24.09 0.44 -2.95
C GLU A 161 23.57 -0.96 -2.60
N ILE A 162 22.25 -1.13 -2.59
CA ILE A 162 21.61 -2.43 -2.51
C ILE A 162 21.59 -2.99 -3.92
N ARG A 163 22.18 -4.17 -4.11
CA ARG A 163 22.22 -4.85 -5.42
C ARG A 163 21.19 -5.96 -5.45
N ASP A 164 20.43 -6.04 -6.53
CA ASP A 164 19.54 -7.16 -6.84
C ASP A 164 20.33 -8.19 -7.65
N GLN A 165 20.94 -9.16 -6.96
CA GLN A 165 21.80 -10.17 -7.58
C GLN A 165 21.04 -10.99 -8.62
N LYS A 166 19.76 -11.30 -8.37
CA LYS A 166 18.97 -12.12 -9.28
C LYS A 166 18.65 -11.36 -10.57
N LEU A 167 18.31 -10.07 -10.46
CA LEU A 167 18.13 -9.22 -11.62
C LEU A 167 19.42 -9.12 -12.46
N ASP A 168 20.57 -8.93 -11.81
CA ASP A 168 21.88 -8.89 -12.47
C ASP A 168 22.19 -10.20 -13.22
N GLU A 169 21.86 -11.36 -12.64
CA GLU A 169 22.00 -12.68 -13.27
C GLU A 169 21.09 -12.83 -14.50
N LEU A 170 19.82 -12.46 -14.36
CA LEU A 170 18.83 -12.57 -15.44
C LEU A 170 19.21 -11.68 -16.64
N LEU A 171 19.69 -10.46 -16.39
CA LEU A 171 20.14 -9.54 -17.44
C LEU A 171 21.36 -10.09 -18.20
N LYS A 172 22.24 -10.86 -17.55
CA LYS A 172 23.40 -11.51 -18.20
C LYS A 172 23.03 -12.78 -18.97
N SER A 173 21.90 -13.41 -18.66
CA SER A 173 21.45 -14.61 -19.34
C SER A 173 21.21 -14.34 -20.83
N LYS A 174 21.58 -15.28 -21.70
CA LYS A 174 21.27 -15.24 -23.14
C LYS A 174 19.99 -15.99 -23.50
N ASP A 175 19.44 -16.74 -22.55
CA ASP A 175 18.34 -17.69 -22.75
C ASP A 175 16.97 -17.10 -22.36
N ILE A 176 16.81 -15.77 -22.48
CA ILE A 176 15.56 -15.06 -22.21
C ILE A 176 15.04 -14.39 -23.47
N SER A 177 13.72 -14.21 -23.55
CA SER A 177 13.10 -13.51 -24.67
C SER A 177 13.54 -12.04 -24.71
N GLU A 178 13.53 -11.43 -25.91
CA GLU A 178 13.83 -10.01 -26.07
C GLU A 178 12.85 -9.13 -25.30
N THR A 179 11.57 -9.51 -25.28
CA THR A 179 10.52 -8.83 -24.51
C THR A 179 10.84 -8.87 -23.01
N TYR A 180 11.25 -10.03 -22.50
CA TYR A 180 11.62 -10.19 -21.10
C TYR A 180 12.85 -9.36 -20.73
N ARG A 181 13.87 -9.35 -21.60
CA ARG A 181 15.08 -8.54 -21.42
C ARG A 181 14.74 -7.06 -21.24
N ARG A 182 13.91 -6.50 -22.13
CA ARG A 182 13.46 -5.10 -22.02
C ARG A 182 12.68 -4.82 -20.74
N ALA A 183 11.87 -5.79 -20.30
CA ALA A 183 11.13 -5.66 -19.06
C ALA A 183 12.06 -5.64 -17.83
N LEU A 184 13.11 -6.48 -17.84
CA LEU A 184 14.15 -6.49 -16.80
C LEU A 184 14.98 -5.20 -16.81
N GLU A 185 15.36 -4.68 -17.99
CA GLU A 185 16.08 -3.40 -18.12
C GLU A 185 15.25 -2.23 -17.57
N TYR A 186 13.95 -2.19 -17.88
CA TYR A 186 13.05 -1.20 -17.30
C TYR A 186 12.99 -1.33 -15.77
N LYS A 187 12.89 -2.56 -15.25
CA LYS A 187 12.91 -2.81 -13.81
C LYS A 187 14.22 -2.33 -13.18
N GLU A 188 15.37 -2.60 -13.80
CA GLU A 188 16.68 -2.16 -13.30
C GLU A 188 16.76 -0.63 -13.18
N ILE A 189 16.30 0.09 -14.21
CA ILE A 189 16.23 1.56 -14.18
C ILE A 189 15.32 2.03 -13.03
N TYR A 190 14.15 1.42 -12.87
CA TYR A 190 13.23 1.76 -11.80
C TYR A 190 13.83 1.47 -10.42
N TYR A 191 14.45 0.31 -10.25
CA TYR A 191 15.12 -0.12 -9.01
C TYR A 191 16.24 0.85 -8.61
N LYS A 192 17.11 1.24 -9.56
CA LYS A 192 18.18 2.23 -9.34
C LYS A 192 17.66 3.60 -8.90
N ARG A 193 16.50 4.01 -9.41
CA ARG A 193 15.85 5.28 -9.05
C ARG A 193 15.16 5.27 -7.69
N THR A 194 14.83 4.09 -7.16
CA THR A 194 13.93 3.97 -6.01
C THR A 194 14.57 3.26 -4.82
N LEU A 195 15.05 2.03 -5.02
CA LEU A 195 15.49 1.14 -3.93
C LEU A 195 17.00 1.06 -3.80
N ALA A 196 17.77 1.08 -4.89
CA ALA A 196 19.22 0.81 -4.85
C ALA A 196 19.97 1.68 -3.83
N TYR A 197 19.52 2.91 -3.60
CA TYR A 197 20.16 3.85 -2.69
C TYR A 197 19.35 4.13 -1.42
N ALA A 198 18.27 3.39 -1.18
CA ALA A 198 17.35 3.67 -0.07
C ALA A 198 18.03 3.61 1.31
N LEU A 199 19.04 2.76 1.48
CA LEU A 199 19.73 2.57 2.76
C LEU A 199 20.99 3.43 2.93
N ARG A 200 21.23 4.39 2.03
CA ARG A 200 22.27 5.41 2.25
C ARG A 200 21.92 6.28 3.47
N PRO A 201 22.90 6.69 4.29
CA PRO A 201 22.66 7.48 5.49
C PRO A 201 21.78 8.73 5.26
N GLU A 202 22.01 9.45 4.17
CA GLU A 202 21.24 10.65 3.80
C GLU A 202 19.77 10.33 3.47
N ASN A 203 19.49 9.18 2.86
CA ASN A 203 18.13 8.76 2.52
C ASN A 203 17.38 8.24 3.75
N ILE A 204 18.07 7.56 4.68
CA ILE A 204 17.52 7.20 5.99
C ILE A 204 17.19 8.46 6.79
N ALA A 205 18.10 9.44 6.84
CA ALA A 205 17.87 10.70 7.54
C ALA A 205 16.68 11.47 6.93
N LYS A 206 16.59 11.53 5.60
CA LYS A 206 15.45 12.11 4.89
C LYS A 206 14.14 11.41 5.25
N ALA A 207 14.10 10.08 5.18
CA ALA A 207 12.89 9.31 5.49
C ALA A 207 12.44 9.52 6.94
N LYS A 208 13.38 9.57 7.90
CA LYS A 208 13.07 9.91 9.31
C LYS A 208 12.50 11.31 9.45
N SER A 209 13.07 12.30 8.75
CA SER A 209 12.57 13.67 8.77
C SER A 209 11.13 13.75 8.24
N GLN A 210 10.85 13.08 7.12
CA GLN A 210 9.51 13.05 6.53
C GLN A 210 8.51 12.30 7.43
N ALA A 211 8.92 11.19 8.05
CA ALA A 211 8.09 10.45 9.00
C ALA A 211 7.76 11.30 10.24
N ASN A 212 8.74 12.02 10.80
CA ASN A 212 8.51 12.95 11.91
C ASN A 212 7.49 14.03 11.53
N GLU A 213 7.65 14.65 10.37
CA GLU A 213 6.71 15.68 9.88
C GLU A 213 5.29 15.13 9.74
N LEU A 214 5.14 13.94 9.17
CA LEU A 214 3.86 13.24 9.06
C LEU A 214 3.25 12.98 10.45
N PHE A 215 4.02 12.46 11.39
CA PHE A 215 3.52 12.13 12.72
C PHE A 215 3.12 13.35 13.54
N GLN A 216 3.81 14.49 13.38
CA GLN A 216 3.38 15.73 14.02
C GLN A 216 2.00 16.17 13.52
N GLN A 217 1.72 16.04 12.22
CA GLN A 217 0.42 16.39 11.65
C GLN A 217 -0.68 15.41 12.06
N LEU A 218 -0.37 14.10 12.08
CA LEU A 218 -1.29 13.08 12.59
C LEU A 218 -1.61 13.28 14.08
N LEU A 219 -0.62 13.68 14.88
CA LEU A 219 -0.81 13.95 16.30
C LEU A 219 -1.73 15.14 16.55
N VAL A 220 -1.61 16.21 15.76
CA VAL A 220 -2.54 17.35 15.83
C VAL A 220 -3.99 16.91 15.57
N ILE A 221 -4.20 16.04 14.58
CA ILE A 221 -5.53 15.48 14.30
C ILE A 221 -5.99 14.60 15.48
N TYR A 222 -5.14 13.70 15.93
CA TYR A 222 -5.45 12.80 17.04
C TYR A 222 -5.84 13.58 18.30
N ASP A 223 -5.03 14.54 18.73
CA ASP A 223 -5.27 15.34 19.94
C ASP A 223 -6.56 16.14 19.85
N LYS A 224 -6.88 16.70 18.67
CA LYS A 224 -8.14 17.43 18.43
C LYS A 224 -9.37 16.55 18.70
N HIS A 225 -9.31 15.27 18.33
CA HIS A 225 -10.45 14.36 18.43
C HIS A 225 -10.45 13.47 19.67
N HIS A 226 -9.35 13.41 20.44
CA HIS A 226 -9.20 12.52 21.62
C HIS A 226 -8.86 13.27 22.92
N SER A 227 -8.99 14.59 22.94
CA SER A 227 -8.79 15.39 24.14
C SER A 227 -9.76 14.99 25.27
N PRO A 228 -9.32 15.01 26.55
CA PRO A 228 -10.18 14.72 27.71
C PRO A 228 -11.43 15.61 27.73
N GLY A 229 -12.61 15.00 27.92
CA GLY A 229 -13.90 15.71 27.92
C GLY A 229 -14.57 15.82 26.55
N ASN A 230 -13.99 15.22 25.50
CA ASN A 230 -14.67 15.05 24.22
C ASN A 230 -15.52 13.76 24.26
N ASP A 231 -16.85 13.91 24.31
CA ASP A 231 -17.78 12.77 24.28
C ASP A 231 -17.75 11.99 22.95
N ASN A 232 -17.14 12.56 21.91
CA ASN A 232 -16.88 11.91 20.63
C ASN A 232 -15.46 11.32 20.51
N ALA A 233 -14.71 11.24 21.62
CA ALA A 233 -13.42 10.56 21.66
C ALA A 233 -13.59 9.14 21.10
N GLY A 234 -12.99 8.94 19.92
CA GLY A 234 -13.20 7.75 19.13
C GLY A 234 -12.05 6.79 19.23
N GLN A 235 -12.21 5.67 18.53
CA GLN A 235 -11.10 4.78 18.27
C GLN A 235 -10.32 5.22 17.00
N TRP A 236 -10.79 6.19 16.22
CA TRP A 236 -10.24 6.55 14.90
C TRP A 236 -9.70 7.97 14.87
N LEU A 237 -8.76 8.27 13.96
CA LEU A 237 -8.06 9.56 13.90
C LEU A 237 -8.99 10.78 13.94
N PHE A 238 -10.11 10.72 13.21
CA PHE A 238 -11.10 11.80 13.13
C PHE A 238 -12.27 11.66 14.11
N GLY A 239 -12.15 10.78 15.11
CA GLY A 239 -13.16 10.55 16.15
C GLY A 239 -14.23 9.51 15.77
N ALA A 240 -15.11 9.23 16.73
CA ALA A 240 -16.08 8.13 16.62
C ALA A 240 -17.12 8.34 15.51
N SER A 241 -17.56 9.58 15.32
CA SER A 241 -18.59 9.95 14.33
C SER A 241 -18.15 9.72 12.88
N THR A 242 -16.85 9.86 12.62
CA THR A 242 -16.30 9.69 11.27
C THR A 242 -16.08 8.22 10.94
N GLY A 243 -15.64 7.41 11.91
CA GLY A 243 -15.25 6.03 11.65
C GLY A 243 -13.83 5.90 11.07
N PRO A 244 -13.41 4.67 10.69
CA PRO A 244 -12.07 4.44 10.12
C PRO A 244 -11.96 4.98 8.70
N THR A 245 -10.98 5.83 8.46
CA THR A 245 -10.67 6.32 7.11
C THR A 245 -9.57 5.49 6.44
N VAL A 246 -9.36 5.71 5.14
CA VAL A 246 -8.19 5.14 4.45
C VAL A 246 -6.87 5.64 5.05
N LEU A 247 -6.86 6.82 5.68
CA LEU A 247 -5.70 7.31 6.42
C LEU A 247 -5.42 6.44 7.64
N ASP A 248 -6.44 6.06 8.40
CA ASP A 248 -6.28 5.12 9.55
C ASP A 248 -5.65 3.80 9.08
N ALA A 249 -6.10 3.26 7.95
CA ALA A 249 -5.56 2.02 7.38
C ALA A 249 -4.07 2.13 7.04
N HIS A 250 -3.70 3.17 6.30
CA HIS A 250 -2.33 3.36 5.84
C HIS A 250 -1.38 3.77 6.97
N ALA A 251 -1.80 4.69 7.85
CA ALA A 251 -1.01 5.14 8.98
C ALA A 251 -0.77 4.01 9.99
N THR A 252 -1.80 3.22 10.31
CA THR A 252 -1.66 2.05 11.20
C THR A 252 -0.65 1.07 10.65
N ALA A 253 -0.75 0.69 9.37
CA ALA A 253 0.19 -0.24 8.75
C ALA A 253 1.64 0.29 8.75
N PHE A 254 1.82 1.59 8.50
CA PHE A 254 3.14 2.23 8.55
C PHE A 254 3.72 2.29 9.96
N ILE A 255 2.92 2.67 10.97
CA ILE A 255 3.36 2.70 12.38
C ILE A 255 3.69 1.29 12.87
N ALA A 256 2.86 0.28 12.55
CA ALA A 256 3.13 -1.11 12.88
C ALA A 256 4.46 -1.60 12.26
N ARG A 257 4.75 -1.19 11.01
CA ARG A 257 6.04 -1.47 10.37
C ARG A 257 7.22 -0.85 11.12
N LEU A 258 7.08 0.38 11.60
CA LEU A 258 8.11 1.04 12.38
C LEU A 258 8.31 0.36 13.74
N ASP A 259 7.22 -0.04 14.41
CA ASP A 259 7.30 -0.79 15.68
C ASP A 259 8.03 -2.12 15.48
N ASP A 260 7.68 -2.88 14.43
CA ASP A 260 8.35 -4.14 14.10
C ASP A 260 9.83 -3.96 13.73
N ALA A 261 10.18 -2.85 13.07
CA ALA A 261 11.55 -2.50 12.72
C ALA A 261 12.36 -1.93 13.90
N GLY A 262 11.74 -1.72 15.06
CA GLY A 262 12.41 -1.17 16.25
C GLY A 262 12.59 0.35 16.22
N TRP A 263 11.71 1.08 15.52
CA TRP A 263 11.68 2.54 15.45
C TRP A 263 10.58 3.16 16.34
N GLN A 264 10.29 2.57 17.50
CA GLN A 264 9.26 3.07 18.42
C GLN A 264 9.50 4.54 18.82
N ASP A 265 10.76 4.91 19.05
CA ASP A 265 11.15 6.26 19.46
C ASP A 265 10.91 7.32 18.38
N LEU A 266 10.72 6.91 17.12
CA LEU A 266 10.37 7.81 16.01
C LEU A 266 8.88 8.17 16.03
N VAL A 267 8.03 7.34 16.65
CA VAL A 267 6.58 7.50 16.65
C VAL A 267 6.14 8.14 17.97
N PRO A 268 5.36 9.23 17.96
CA PRO A 268 4.76 9.77 19.18
C PRO A 268 3.98 8.70 19.96
N GLY A 269 4.16 8.64 21.29
CA GLY A 269 3.61 7.56 22.11
C GLY A 269 2.09 7.36 22.01
N ALA A 270 1.33 8.45 21.80
CA ALA A 270 -0.11 8.41 21.57
C ALA A 270 -0.45 7.68 20.26
N LEU A 271 0.25 8.00 19.16
CA LEU A 271 0.04 7.35 17.86
C LEU A 271 0.52 5.89 17.86
N LEU A 272 1.58 5.56 18.60
CA LEU A 272 2.03 4.19 18.76
C LEU A 272 0.99 3.35 19.52
N SER A 273 0.42 3.90 20.60
CA SER A 273 -0.64 3.24 21.37
C SER A 273 -1.89 3.06 20.51
N TYR A 274 -2.31 4.13 19.82
CA TYR A 274 -3.41 4.09 18.84
C TYR A 274 -3.22 2.96 17.82
N ALA A 275 -2.03 2.84 17.20
CA ALA A 275 -1.79 1.81 16.19
C ALA A 275 -1.85 0.40 16.79
N ARG A 276 -1.25 0.18 17.98
CA ARG A 276 -1.25 -1.11 18.67
C ARG A 276 -2.66 -1.60 19.00
N GLU A 277 -3.55 -0.70 19.42
CA GLU A 277 -4.97 -1.04 19.60
C GLU A 277 -5.62 -1.54 18.32
N LYS A 278 -5.23 -1.00 17.14
CA LYS A 278 -5.77 -1.45 15.85
C LYS A 278 -5.28 -2.81 15.43
N LEU A 279 -4.10 -3.22 15.90
CA LEU A 279 -3.58 -4.56 15.61
C LEU A 279 -4.41 -5.67 16.29
N GLU A 280 -5.21 -5.31 17.30
CA GLU A 280 -6.12 -6.24 17.97
C GLU A 280 -7.47 -6.41 17.27
N LEU A 281 -7.79 -5.55 16.30
CA LEU A 281 -9.05 -5.59 15.57
C LEU A 281 -9.18 -6.87 14.73
N PRO A 282 -10.41 -7.42 14.59
CA PRO A 282 -10.68 -8.50 13.65
C PRO A 282 -10.19 -8.16 12.23
N SER A 283 -10.41 -6.93 11.78
CA SER A 283 -10.00 -6.47 10.45
C SER A 283 -8.48 -6.51 10.23
N TRP A 284 -7.67 -6.26 11.26
CA TRP A 284 -6.22 -6.42 11.17
C TRP A 284 -5.84 -7.89 11.18
N LYS A 285 -6.51 -8.70 12.00
CA LYS A 285 -6.29 -10.15 12.09
C LYS A 285 -6.64 -10.86 10.77
N ASP A 286 -7.63 -10.40 10.03
CA ASP A 286 -7.95 -10.91 8.68
C ASP A 286 -6.86 -10.63 7.65
N VAL A 287 -6.01 -9.62 7.89
CA VAL A 287 -4.94 -9.23 6.98
C VAL A 287 -3.62 -9.89 7.38
N CYS A 288 -3.24 -9.74 8.64
CA CYS A 288 -1.93 -10.15 9.14
C CYS A 288 -1.97 -11.53 9.81
N HIS A 289 -3.14 -12.07 10.16
CA HIS A 289 -3.31 -13.38 10.81
C HIS A 289 -2.44 -13.54 12.07
N GLY A 290 -2.39 -12.48 12.89
CA GLY A 290 -1.58 -12.43 14.12
C GLY A 290 -0.07 -12.30 13.88
N ARG A 291 0.38 -12.16 12.64
CA ARG A 291 1.79 -11.98 12.29
C ARG A 291 2.20 -10.52 12.33
N LYS A 292 3.49 -10.28 12.52
CA LYS A 292 4.13 -8.99 12.32
C LYS A 292 4.10 -8.57 10.85
N THR A 293 4.28 -7.29 10.59
CA THR A 293 4.35 -6.72 9.25
C THR A 293 5.66 -7.02 8.53
N ILE A 294 6.71 -7.40 9.27
CA ILE A 294 8.00 -7.86 8.74
C ILE A 294 8.05 -9.39 8.84
N TRP A 295 8.42 -10.05 7.76
CA TRP A 295 8.54 -11.51 7.75
C TRP A 295 9.64 -11.98 8.70
N ASN A 296 9.39 -13.12 9.34
CA ASN A 296 10.36 -13.85 10.14
C ASN A 296 10.34 -15.33 9.71
N ILE A 297 11.51 -15.97 9.71
CA ILE A 297 11.67 -17.39 9.38
C ILE A 297 10.80 -18.32 10.24
N SER A 298 10.45 -17.92 11.47
CA SER A 298 9.55 -18.66 12.35
C SER A 298 8.14 -18.84 11.79
N TYR A 299 7.72 -18.03 10.82
CA TYR A 299 6.44 -18.18 10.14
C TYR A 299 6.47 -19.27 9.05
N GLY A 300 7.65 -19.79 8.70
CA GLY A 300 7.82 -20.76 7.62
C GLY A 300 7.76 -20.13 6.23
N HIS A 301 7.62 -20.98 5.22
CA HIS A 301 7.55 -20.57 3.82
C HIS A 301 6.25 -19.82 3.54
N VAL A 302 6.36 -18.69 2.84
CA VAL A 302 5.21 -17.82 2.53
C VAL A 302 4.13 -18.55 1.71
N ASP A 303 4.52 -19.49 0.83
CA ASP A 303 3.59 -20.30 0.03
C ASP A 303 2.71 -21.23 0.89
N LEU A 304 3.11 -21.51 2.13
CA LEU A 304 2.41 -22.39 3.07
C LEU A 304 1.55 -21.61 4.08
N LEU A 305 1.56 -20.28 4.02
CA LEU A 305 0.94 -19.43 5.02
C LEU A 305 -0.60 -19.36 4.96
N GLY A 306 -1.25 -20.16 4.11
CA GLY A 306 -2.71 -20.17 3.94
C GLY A 306 -3.22 -18.88 3.32
N ASP A 307 -4.46 -18.49 3.64
CA ASP A 307 -5.07 -17.27 3.11
C ASP A 307 -4.21 -16.01 3.40
N PHE A 308 -4.13 -15.14 2.40
CA PHE A 308 -3.45 -13.84 2.43
C PHE A 308 -4.10 -12.88 1.41
#